data_AF-A0A844BTS2-F1
#
_entry.id   AF-A0A844BTS2-F1
#
_cell.length_a   1.000
_cell.length_b   1.000
_cell.length_c   1.000
_cell.angle_alpha   90.00
_cell.angle_beta   90.00
_cell.angle_gamma   90.00
#
_symmetry.space_group_name_H-M   'P 1'
#
loop_
_entity.id
_entity.type
_entity.pdbx_description
1 polymer ?
#
loop_
_entity_poly.entity_id
_entity_poly.type
_entity_poly.pdbx_seq_one_letter_code
_entity_poly.pdbx_strand_id
1 'polypeptide(L)'
;MNTVSTEENTSSLSQWFVNLAPGDSCARITLPASKVQQELRDGIDACVIDSLQHFIPLTLIADALGLTERTIKLKVANQIKLNVSQSDTLLYLVRTWCKLLAFFDGRRDILLMWLNSEARALEQTQP
;
A
#
# COMPACT_ATOMS: atom_id res chain seq x y z
N MET A 1 -12.86 9.03 41.01
CA MET A 1 -11.76 9.12 40.04
C MET A 1 -11.50 7.72 39.52
N ASN A 2 -12.07 7.37 38.37
CA ASN A 2 -11.77 6.10 37.69
C ASN A 2 -11.07 6.45 36.38
N THR A 3 -9.78 6.20 36.33
CA THR A 3 -8.97 6.24 35.11
C THR A 3 -9.41 5.10 34.21
N VAL A 4 -10.27 5.40 33.24
CA VAL A 4 -10.47 4.55 32.08
C VAL A 4 -9.19 4.64 31.26
N SER A 5 -8.36 3.61 31.29
CA SER A 5 -7.28 3.44 30.34
C SER A 5 -7.91 3.07 29.00
N THR A 6 -8.25 4.08 28.19
CA THR A 6 -8.47 3.87 26.77
C THR A 6 -7.13 3.47 26.18
N GLU A 7 -6.94 2.17 25.94
CA GLU A 7 -5.99 1.69 24.94
C GLU A 7 -6.43 2.29 23.60
N GLU A 8 -5.97 3.50 23.31
CA GLU A 8 -6.03 4.07 21.98
C GLU A 8 -5.22 3.14 21.09
N ASN A 9 -5.92 2.36 20.27
CA ASN A 9 -5.33 1.45 19.30
C ASN A 9 -4.21 2.18 18.52
N THR A 10 -2.96 1.89 18.89
CA THR A 10 -1.74 2.60 18.48
C THR A 10 -1.29 2.24 17.07
N SER A 11 -2.07 1.43 16.35
CA SER A 11 -1.74 1.02 14.98
C SER A 11 -1.59 2.25 14.07
N SER A 12 -0.51 2.30 13.31
CA SER A 12 -0.27 3.35 12.30
C SER A 12 -0.85 2.94 10.94
N LEU A 13 -1.00 3.91 10.03
CA LEU A 13 -1.39 3.65 8.65
C LEU A 13 -0.33 2.82 7.91
N SER A 14 0.96 3.04 8.19
CA SER A 14 2.05 2.23 7.66
C SER A 14 1.92 0.76 8.06
N GLN A 15 1.63 0.48 9.35
CA GLN A 15 1.40 -0.90 9.80
C GLN A 15 0.16 -1.51 9.14
N TRP A 16 -0.88 -0.70 8.96
CA TRP A 16 -2.09 -1.14 8.27
C TRP A 16 -1.80 -1.52 6.81
N PHE A 17 -0.93 -0.80 6.09
CA PHE A 17 -0.51 -1.17 4.74
C PHE A 17 0.14 -2.56 4.71
N VAL A 18 1.09 -2.80 5.60
CA VAL A 18 1.84 -4.07 5.66
C VAL A 18 0.91 -5.24 6.01
N ASN A 19 -0.05 -5.03 6.91
CA ASN A 19 -1.00 -6.06 7.29
C ASN A 19 -2.02 -6.37 6.18
N LEU A 20 -2.31 -5.42 5.29
CA LEU A 20 -3.28 -5.59 4.21
C LEU A 20 -2.68 -6.24 2.96
N ALA A 21 -1.42 -5.94 2.65
CA ALA A 21 -0.75 -6.37 1.42
C ALA A 21 -0.74 -7.89 1.15
N PRO A 22 -0.71 -8.80 2.15
CA PRO A 22 -0.82 -10.24 1.92
C PRO A 22 -2.15 -10.71 1.32
N GLY A 23 -3.22 -9.92 1.41
CA GLY A 23 -4.54 -10.29 0.87
C GLY A 23 -5.36 -11.23 1.76
N ASP A 24 -4.87 -11.61 2.95
CA ASP A 24 -5.56 -12.50 3.90
C ASP A 24 -6.90 -11.94 4.39
N SER A 25 -7.06 -10.62 4.35
CA SER A 25 -8.31 -9.95 4.68
C SER A 25 -8.40 -8.61 3.95
N CYS A 26 -9.38 -8.43 3.07
CA CYS A 26 -9.74 -7.10 2.55
C CYS A 26 -10.52 -6.25 3.57
N ALA A 27 -10.30 -6.48 4.88
CA ALA A 27 -11.02 -5.80 5.94
C ALA A 27 -10.89 -4.27 5.85
N ARG A 28 -11.91 -3.59 6.36
CA ARG A 28 -11.95 -2.13 6.40
C ARG A 28 -10.77 -1.59 7.23
N ILE A 29 -10.30 -0.40 6.86
CA ILE A 29 -9.36 0.36 7.70
C ILE A 29 -10.00 0.51 9.09
N THR A 30 -9.34 -0.05 10.11
CA THR A 30 -9.79 0.03 11.51
C THR A 30 -9.38 1.35 12.18
N LEU A 31 -8.53 2.13 11.51
CA LEU A 31 -8.08 3.45 11.96
C LEU A 31 -9.20 4.49 11.80
N PRO A 32 -9.34 5.43 12.76
CA PRO A 32 -10.21 6.58 12.59
C PRO A 32 -9.86 7.39 11.33
N ALA A 33 -10.87 7.86 10.59
CA ALA A 33 -10.65 8.62 9.35
C ALA A 33 -9.79 9.88 9.56
N SER A 34 -9.93 10.56 10.70
CA SER A 34 -9.10 11.71 11.08
C SER A 34 -7.62 11.36 11.21
N LYS A 35 -7.30 10.19 11.79
CA LYS A 35 -5.93 9.69 11.92
C LYS A 35 -5.34 9.33 10.55
N VAL A 36 -6.12 8.66 9.70
CA VAL A 36 -5.73 8.36 8.32
C VAL A 36 -5.39 9.64 7.56
N GLN A 37 -6.28 10.64 7.59
CA GLN A 37 -6.04 11.93 6.94
C GLN A 37 -4.82 12.65 7.49
N GLN A 38 -4.58 12.57 8.81
CA GLN A 38 -3.41 13.18 9.43
C GLN A 38 -2.12 12.51 8.96
N GLU A 39 -2.02 11.19 9.01
CA GLU A 39 -0.81 10.46 8.58
C GLU A 39 -0.50 10.63 7.08
N LEU A 40 -1.54 10.72 6.23
CA LEU A 40 -1.37 11.00 4.80
C LEU A 40 -0.85 12.43 4.56
N ARG A 41 -1.34 13.41 5.32
CA ARG A 41 -0.85 14.81 5.26
C ARG A 41 0.58 14.93 5.77
N ASP A 42 0.93 14.20 6.83
CA ASP A 42 2.27 14.20 7.42
C ASP A 42 3.30 13.42 6.58
N GLY A 43 2.82 12.66 5.60
CA GLY A 43 3.62 11.80 4.75
C GLY A 43 3.97 10.47 5.40
N ILE A 44 3.85 9.40 4.62
CA ILE A 44 4.19 8.04 5.02
C ILE A 44 5.69 7.80 4.87
N ASP A 45 6.31 7.19 5.88
CA ASP A 45 7.72 6.81 5.82
C ASP A 45 7.97 5.83 4.66
N ALA A 46 8.92 6.16 3.77
CA ALA A 46 9.24 5.30 2.63
C ALA A 46 9.74 3.91 3.05
N CYS A 47 10.27 3.73 4.27
CA CYS A 47 10.64 2.42 4.80
C CYS A 47 9.50 1.40 4.81
N VAL A 48 8.23 1.83 4.76
CA VAL A 48 7.10 0.88 4.59
C VAL A 48 7.22 0.10 3.27
N ILE A 49 7.81 0.71 2.23
CA ILE A 49 7.98 0.09 0.91
C ILE A 49 8.90 -1.14 1.00
N ASP A 50 9.87 -1.16 1.92
CA ASP A 50 10.72 -2.33 2.12
C ASP A 50 9.94 -3.54 2.61
N SER A 51 8.88 -3.32 3.38
CA SER A 51 7.97 -4.40 3.78
C SER A 51 7.03 -4.76 2.64
N LEU A 52 6.45 -3.77 1.97
CA LEU A 52 5.47 -3.97 0.89
C LEU A 52 6.05 -4.72 -0.32
N GLN A 53 7.33 -4.53 -0.64
CA GLN A 53 7.96 -5.17 -1.80
C GLN A 53 8.01 -6.71 -1.73
N HIS A 54 7.84 -7.30 -0.53
CA HIS A 54 7.70 -8.75 -0.38
C HIS A 54 6.39 -9.27 -1.01
N PHE A 55 5.36 -8.42 -1.06
CA PHE A 55 4.02 -8.76 -1.53
C PHE A 55 3.73 -8.15 -2.90
N ILE A 56 4.06 -6.87 -3.10
CA ILE A 56 3.80 -6.11 -4.32
C ILE A 56 5.13 -5.91 -5.05
N PRO A 57 5.27 -6.26 -6.35
CA PRO A 57 6.48 -5.96 -7.11
C PRO A 57 6.94 -4.50 -6.96
N LEU A 58 8.24 -4.30 -6.73
CA LEU A 58 8.80 -2.96 -6.56
C LEU A 58 8.58 -2.07 -7.79
N THR A 59 8.60 -2.64 -8.99
CA THR A 59 8.28 -1.96 -10.25
C THR A 59 6.89 -1.34 -10.22
N LEU A 60 5.87 -2.09 -9.80
CA LEU A 60 4.49 -1.58 -9.69
C LEU A 60 4.37 -0.48 -8.64
N ILE A 61 5.09 -0.57 -7.52
CA ILE A 61 5.15 0.50 -6.52
C ILE A 61 5.82 1.74 -7.12
N ALA A 62 6.92 1.57 -7.84
CA ALA A 62 7.67 2.65 -8.48
C ALA A 62 6.81 3.40 -9.50
N ASP A 63 6.19 2.67 -10.42
CA ASP A 63 5.34 3.21 -11.46
C ASP A 63 4.14 3.95 -10.88
N ALA A 64 3.45 3.36 -9.89
CA ALA A 64 2.34 4.01 -9.20
C ALA A 64 2.75 5.33 -8.53
N LEU A 65 3.91 5.38 -7.88
CA LEU A 65 4.39 6.58 -7.21
C LEU A 65 4.99 7.63 -8.16
N GLY A 66 5.11 7.33 -9.46
CA GLY A 66 5.79 8.18 -10.43
C GLY A 66 7.28 8.34 -10.12
N LEU A 67 7.90 7.30 -9.56
CA LEU A 67 9.30 7.28 -9.14
C LEU A 67 10.05 6.17 -9.85
N THR A 68 11.37 6.31 -9.97
CA THR A 68 12.22 5.17 -10.35
C THR A 68 12.48 4.28 -9.13
N GLU A 69 12.77 3.00 -9.34
CA GLU A 69 13.20 2.11 -8.25
C GLU A 69 14.41 2.67 -7.50
N ARG A 70 15.34 3.32 -8.22
CA ARG A 70 16.51 3.98 -7.62
C ARG A 70 16.07 5.08 -6.66
N THR A 71 15.11 5.92 -7.05
CA THR A 71 14.58 6.98 -6.19
C THR A 71 13.88 6.42 -4.96
N ILE A 72 13.13 5.31 -5.12
CA ILE A 72 12.53 4.62 -3.97
C ILE A 72 13.62 4.12 -3.01
N LYS A 73 14.61 3.37 -3.50
CA LYS A 73 15.70 2.84 -2.67
C LYS A 73 16.46 3.96 -1.93
N LEU A 74 16.68 5.10 -2.59
CA LEU A 74 17.27 6.28 -1.95
C LEU A 74 16.36 6.87 -0.86
N LYS A 75 15.06 6.99 -1.10
CA LYS A 75 14.11 7.49 -0.09
C LYS A 75 14.06 6.56 1.12
N VAL A 76 13.97 5.25 0.89
CA VAL A 76 14.01 4.21 1.93
C VAL A 76 15.30 4.31 2.75
N ALA A 77 16.47 4.30 2.09
CA ALA A 77 17.76 4.32 2.78
C ALA A 77 17.98 5.58 3.64
N ASN A 78 17.37 6.70 3.24
CA ASN A 78 17.48 7.97 3.94
C ASN A 78 16.25 8.28 4.82
N GLN A 79 15.33 7.32 5.02
CA GLN A 79 14.11 7.48 5.82
C GLN A 79 13.29 8.72 5.41
N ILE A 80 13.29 9.01 4.11
CA ILE A 80 12.59 10.16 3.54
C ILE A 80 11.13 9.78 3.35
N LYS A 81 10.24 10.52 3.99
CA LYS A 81 8.80 10.37 3.80
C LYS A 81 8.37 10.60 2.35
N LEU A 82 7.34 9.88 1.95
CA LEU A 82 6.55 10.15 0.76
C LEU A 82 5.80 11.48 0.96
N ASN A 83 5.63 12.25 -0.11
CA ASN A 83 4.77 13.43 -0.04
C ASN A 83 3.29 13.02 0.07
N VAL A 84 2.40 13.98 0.27
CA VAL A 84 0.95 13.73 0.45
C VAL A 84 0.37 12.93 -0.72
N SER A 85 0.63 13.35 -1.96
CA SER A 85 0.14 12.66 -3.16
C SER A 85 0.67 11.22 -3.27
N GLN A 86 1.96 11.01 -3.02
CA GLN A 86 2.57 9.68 -3.01
C GLN A 86 2.02 8.80 -1.88
N SER A 87 1.71 9.38 -0.73
CA SER A 87 1.13 8.66 0.41
C SER A 87 -0.30 8.21 0.11
N ASP A 88 -1.11 9.09 -0.50
CA ASP A 88 -2.46 8.77 -0.98
C ASP A 88 -2.43 7.69 -2.07
N THR A 89 -1.51 7.81 -3.03
CA THR A 89 -1.34 6.81 -4.08
C THR A 89 -0.90 5.46 -3.53
N LEU A 90 0.00 5.44 -2.53
CA LEU A 90 0.40 4.20 -1.87
C LEU A 90 -0.79 3.54 -1.15
N LEU A 91 -1.62 4.32 -0.44
CA LEU A 91 -2.86 3.82 0.16
C LEU A 91 -3.78 3.19 -0.89
N TYR A 92 -3.97 3.87 -2.02
CA TYR A 92 -4.81 3.37 -3.10
C TYR A 92 -4.24 2.08 -3.72
N LEU A 93 -2.94 2.04 -3.98
CA LEU A 93 -2.24 0.88 -4.51
C LEU A 93 -2.42 -0.34 -3.59
N VAL A 94 -2.13 -0.20 -2.30
CA VAL A 94 -2.21 -1.32 -1.34
C VAL A 94 -3.64 -1.85 -1.23
N ARG A 95 -4.64 -0.97 -1.25
CA ARG A 95 -6.06 -1.36 -1.26
C ARG A 95 -6.46 -2.11 -2.52
N THR A 96 -6.02 -1.61 -3.68
CA THR A 96 -6.32 -2.22 -4.97
C THR A 96 -5.64 -3.57 -5.10
N TRP A 97 -4.36 -3.65 -4.74
CA TRP A 97 -3.60 -4.89 -4.68
C TRP A 97 -4.29 -5.95 -3.83
N CYS A 98 -4.68 -5.60 -2.59
CA CYS A 98 -5.37 -6.54 -1.69
C CYS A 98 -6.68 -7.07 -2.30
N LYS A 99 -7.49 -6.20 -2.92
CA LYS A 99 -8.74 -6.62 -3.58
C LYS A 99 -8.51 -7.52 -4.78
N LEU A 100 -7.53 -7.18 -5.62
CA LEU A 100 -7.17 -7.99 -6.78
C LEU A 100 -6.64 -9.34 -6.33
N LEU A 101 -5.77 -9.37 -5.33
CA LEU A 101 -5.22 -10.61 -4.80
C LEU A 101 -6.33 -11.51 -4.23
N ALA A 102 -7.29 -10.95 -3.50
CA ALA A 102 -8.47 -11.69 -3.04
C ALA A 102 -9.36 -12.18 -4.19
N PHE A 103 -9.53 -11.40 -5.27
CA PHE A 103 -10.26 -11.84 -6.46
C PHE A 103 -9.60 -13.05 -7.15
N PHE A 104 -8.28 -13.14 -7.09
CA PHE A 104 -7.51 -14.29 -7.59
C PHE A 104 -7.30 -15.39 -6.52
N ASP A 105 -8.12 -15.44 -5.47
CA ASP A 105 -8.04 -16.41 -4.37
C ASP A 105 -6.66 -16.47 -3.68
N GLY A 106 -5.99 -15.32 -3.55
CA GLY A 106 -4.64 -15.24 -2.97
C GLY A 106 -3.52 -15.68 -3.92
N ARG A 107 -3.83 -16.08 -5.15
CA ARG A 107 -2.83 -16.55 -6.13
C ARG A 107 -2.12 -15.39 -6.80
N ARG A 108 -1.05 -14.93 -6.14
CA ARG A 108 -0.20 -13.81 -6.57
C ARG A 108 0.39 -14.03 -7.96
N ASP A 109 0.85 -15.24 -8.27
CA ASP A 109 1.40 -15.61 -9.57
C ASP A 109 0.40 -15.38 -10.72
N ILE A 110 -0.86 -15.79 -10.52
CA ILE A 110 -1.93 -15.59 -11.51
C ILE A 110 -2.27 -14.11 -11.64
N LEU A 111 -2.35 -13.37 -10.53
CA LEU A 111 -2.55 -11.92 -10.56
C LEU A 111 -1.44 -11.24 -11.37
N LEU A 112 -0.18 -11.57 -11.11
CA LEU A 112 0.95 -11.00 -11.84
C LEU A 112 0.93 -11.38 -13.32
N MET A 113 0.57 -12.61 -13.65
CA MET A 113 0.39 -13.03 -15.05
C MET A 113 -0.70 -12.21 -15.74
N TRP A 114 -1.82 -11.97 -15.06
CA TRP A 114 -2.93 -11.18 -15.58
C TRP A 114 -2.55 -9.71 -15.77
N LEU A 115 -1.85 -9.08 -14.82
CA LEU A 115 -1.37 -7.70 -14.94
C LEU A 115 -0.40 -7.52 -16.12
N ASN A 116 0.35 -8.55 -16.48
CA ASN A 116 1.25 -8.52 -17.64
C ASN A 116 0.57 -8.92 -18.96
N SER A 117 -0.69 -9.37 -18.92
CA SER A 117 -1.44 -9.77 -20.10
C SER A 117 -2.21 -8.59 -20.69
N GLU A 118 -2.23 -8.49 -22.02
CA GLU A 118 -3.07 -7.49 -22.69
C GLU A 118 -4.54 -7.87 -22.53
N ALA A 119 -5.33 -6.94 -21.98
CA ALA A 119 -6.77 -7.13 -21.87
C ALA A 119 -7.47 -6.53 -23.09
N ARG A 120 -8.20 -7.36 -23.85
CA ARG A 120 -9.02 -6.88 -24.98
C ARG A 120 -10.04 -5.82 -24.56
N ALA A 121 -10.57 -5.93 -23.34
CA ALA A 121 -11.50 -4.97 -22.76
C ALA A 121 -10.85 -3.60 -22.47
N LEU A 122 -9.53 -3.52 -22.49
CA LEU A 122 -8.74 -2.31 -22.25
C LEU A 122 -7.98 -1.89 -23.52
N GLU A 123 -8.52 -2.15 -24.71
CA GLU A 123 -7.88 -1.77 -25.98
C GLU A 123 -6.45 -2.33 -26.12
N GLN A 124 -6.24 -3.56 -25.64
CA GLN A 124 -4.92 -4.23 -25.62
C GLN A 124 -3.88 -3.56 -24.70
N THR A 125 -4.32 -2.74 -23.75
CA THR A 125 -3.45 -2.25 -22.68
C THR A 125 -3.42 -3.24 -21.50
N GLN A 126 -2.38 -3.10 -20.67
CA GLN A 126 -2.25 -3.85 -19.42
C GLN A 126 -3.25 -3.31 -18.39
N PRO A 127 -3.92 -4.19 -17.62
CA PRO A 127 -4.83 -3.81 -16.54
C PRO A 127 -4.19 -2.99 -15.41
#